data_AF-A0A2E9HVE7-F1
#
_entry.id   AF-A0A2E9HVE7-F1
#
_cell.length_a   1.000
_cell.length_b   1.000
_cell.length_c   1.000
_cell.angle_alpha   90.00
_cell.angle_beta   90.00
_cell.angle_gamma   90.00
#
_symmetry.space_group_name_H-M   'P 1'
#
loop_
_entity.id
_entity.type
_entity.pdbx_description
1 polymer ?
#
loop_
_entity_poly.entity_id
_entity_poly.type
_entity_poly.pdbx_seq_one_letter_code
_entity_poly.pdbx_strand_id
1 'polypeptide(L)'
;MFSFGPLLAALALFATATAFGMGVMRKLVQVHEARHELKQGSAGFLRTIAGWSMIGFWAMATWFFATIIGDWGVSGDLGGAVARSWLRLEILLHIASALSEADS
;
A
#
# COMPACT_ATOMS: atom_id res chain seq x y z
N MET A 1 -26.44 -11.00 -17.51
CA MET A 1 -25.60 -10.00 -18.20
C MET A 1 -24.23 -10.00 -17.52
N PHE A 2 -23.16 -10.29 -18.26
CA PHE A 2 -21.80 -10.16 -17.72
C PHE A 2 -21.52 -8.67 -17.48
N SER A 3 -21.27 -8.28 -16.23
CA SER A 3 -20.86 -6.93 -15.90
C SER A 3 -19.36 -6.82 -16.14
N PHE A 4 -18.94 -6.02 -17.13
CA PHE A 4 -17.52 -5.73 -17.40
C PHE A 4 -16.92 -4.71 -16.42
N GLY A 5 -17.74 -4.11 -15.55
CA GLY A 5 -17.31 -3.12 -14.55
C GLY A 5 -16.18 -3.59 -13.63
N PRO A 6 -16.27 -4.79 -13.01
CA PRO A 6 -15.20 -5.30 -12.14
C PRO A 6 -13.88 -5.51 -12.87
N LEU A 7 -13.94 -5.94 -14.14
CA LEU A 7 -12.76 -6.18 -14.96
C LEU A 7 -12.03 -4.86 -15.29
N LEU A 8 -12.80 -3.83 -15.66
CA LEU A 8 -12.26 -2.50 -15.93
C LEU A 8 -11.70 -1.83 -14.66
N ALA A 9 -12.37 -2.00 -13.52
CA ALA A 9 -11.87 -1.51 -12.23
C ALA A 9 -10.56 -2.20 -11.85
N ALA A 10 -10.45 -3.51 -12.03
CA ALA A 10 -9.20 -4.25 -11.79
C ALA A 10 -8.06 -3.80 -12.70
N LEU A 11 -8.33 -3.60 -14.00
CA LEU A 11 -7.32 -3.11 -14.95
C LEU A 11 -6.88 -1.68 -14.64
N ALA A 12 -7.81 -0.78 -14.31
CA ALA A 12 -7.50 0.59 -13.94
C ALA A 12 -6.66 0.64 -12.65
N LEU A 13 -7.02 -0.16 -11.66
CA LEU A 13 -6.29 -0.28 -10.41
C LEU A 13 -4.88 -0.85 -10.61
N PHE A 14 -4.75 -1.89 -11.44
CA PHE A 14 -3.46 -2.48 -11.78
C PHE A 14 -2.55 -1.48 -12.51
N ALA A 15 -3.10 -0.74 -13.48
CA ALA A 15 -2.37 0.26 -14.24
C ALA A 15 -1.89 1.42 -13.35
N THR A 16 -2.75 1.94 -12.47
CA THR A 16 -2.38 3.03 -11.54
C THR A 16 -1.38 2.57 -10.49
N ALA A 17 -1.57 1.38 -9.90
CA ALA A 17 -0.61 0.80 -8.96
C ALA A 17 0.78 0.61 -9.60
N THR A 18 0.80 0.12 -10.84
CA THR A 18 2.05 -0.12 -11.59
C THR A 18 2.74 1.19 -11.98
N ALA A 19 1.98 2.19 -12.45
CA ALA A 19 2.53 3.49 -12.83
C ALA A 19 3.18 4.22 -11.65
N PHE A 20 2.51 4.23 -10.48
CA PHE A 20 3.09 4.81 -9.28
C PHE A 20 4.25 3.98 -8.71
N GLY A 21 4.12 2.64 -8.71
CA GLY A 21 5.18 1.73 -8.27
C GLY A 21 6.48 1.89 -9.08
N MET A 22 6.37 2.14 -10.39
CA MET A 22 7.53 2.45 -11.24
C MET A 22 8.26 3.73 -10.82
N GLY A 23 7.54 4.76 -10.37
CA GLY A 23 8.16 6.00 -9.88
C GLY A 23 9.00 5.78 -8.61
N VAL A 24 8.48 4.97 -7.68
CA VAL A 24 9.20 4.58 -6.46
C VAL A 24 10.41 3.71 -6.81
N MET A 25 10.23 2.74 -7.71
CA MET A 25 11.31 1.83 -8.12
C MET A 25 12.44 2.56 -8.84
N ARG A 26 12.15 3.52 -9.71
CA ARG A 26 13.17 4.36 -10.36
C ARG A 26 14.02 5.13 -9.34
N LYS A 27 13.38 5.70 -8.31
CA LYS A 27 14.11 6.37 -7.21
C LYS A 27 15.00 5.38 -6.44
N LEU A 28 14.51 4.18 -6.18
CA LEU A 28 15.30 3.14 -5.51
C LEU A 28 16.50 2.70 -6.35
N VAL A 29 16.33 2.54 -7.66
CA VAL A 29 17.41 2.18 -8.60
C VAL A 29 18.45 3.30 -8.66
N GLN A 30 18.06 4.57 -8.82
CA GLN A 30 19.00 5.70 -8.78
C GLN A 30 19.80 5.76 -7.48
N VAL A 31 19.14 5.56 -6.34
CA VAL A 31 19.82 5.51 -5.04
C VAL A 31 20.75 4.29 -4.93
N HIS A 32 20.39 3.17 -5.56
CA HIS A 32 21.22 1.96 -5.60
C HIS A 32 22.44 2.11 -6.51
N GLU A 33 22.30 2.76 -7.66
CA GLU A 33 23.43 3.08 -8.56
C GLU A 33 24.38 4.08 -7.89
N ALA A 34 23.85 5.14 -7.25
CA ALA A 34 24.66 6.07 -6.45
C ALA A 34 25.37 5.40 -5.25
N ARG A 35 24.78 4.32 -4.69
CA ARG A 35 25.39 3.47 -3.66
C ARG A 35 26.58 2.66 -4.20
N HIS A 36 26.59 2.31 -5.48
CA HIS A 36 27.67 1.53 -6.07
C HIS A 36 29.00 2.30 -6.14
N GLU A 37 28.93 3.64 -6.09
CA GLU A 37 30.08 4.55 -6.06
C GLU A 37 30.56 4.88 -4.63
N LEU A 38 29.70 4.77 -3.61
CA LEU A 38 29.99 5.19 -2.23
C LEU A 38 29.93 4.00 -1.27
N LYS A 39 31.00 3.20 -1.22
CA LYS A 39 31.16 2.09 -0.28
C LYS A 39 31.48 2.58 1.14
N GLN A 40 30.89 1.87 2.11
CA GLN A 40 31.21 1.75 3.55
C GLN A 40 30.53 2.71 4.56
N GLY A 41 29.86 2.09 5.55
CA GLY A 41 29.77 2.60 6.92
C GLY A 41 28.35 2.87 7.45
N SER A 42 27.73 1.88 8.11
CA SER A 42 26.60 1.98 9.06
C SER A 42 25.23 2.52 8.56
N ALA A 43 25.19 3.56 7.72
CA ALA A 43 23.94 4.17 7.23
C ALA A 43 23.09 3.23 6.33
N GLY A 44 23.64 2.09 5.91
CA GLY A 44 22.99 1.13 5.02
C GLY A 44 21.83 0.35 5.63
N PHE A 45 21.88 -0.01 6.93
CA PHE A 45 20.82 -0.84 7.54
C PHE A 45 19.52 -0.04 7.77
N LEU A 46 19.62 1.15 8.38
CA LEU A 46 18.49 2.06 8.57
C LEU A 46 17.88 2.53 7.22
N ARG A 47 18.70 2.77 6.19
CA ARG A 47 18.18 3.11 4.83
C ARG A 47 17.61 1.91 4.07
N THR A 48 18.13 0.71 4.28
CA THR A 48 17.55 -0.50 3.67
C THR A 48 16.18 -0.79 4.26
N ILE A 49 16.05 -0.70 5.59
CA ILE A 49 14.75 -0.79 6.26
C ILE A 49 13.83 0.33 5.76
N ALA A 50 14.30 1.58 5.67
CA ALA A 50 13.49 2.67 5.13
C ALA A 50 12.99 2.42 3.69
N GLY A 51 13.80 1.80 2.83
CA GLY A 51 13.40 1.40 1.48
C GLY A 51 12.28 0.34 1.48
N TRP A 52 12.41 -0.69 2.32
CA TRP A 52 11.41 -1.74 2.46
C TRP A 52 10.14 -1.26 3.19
N SER A 53 10.27 -0.41 4.20
CA SER A 53 9.15 0.25 4.87
C SER A 53 8.38 1.14 3.90
N MET A 54 9.05 1.84 2.99
CA MET A 54 8.39 2.63 1.94
C MET A 54 7.59 1.72 1.00
N ILE A 55 8.15 0.59 0.57
CA ILE A 55 7.44 -0.39 -0.28
C ILE A 55 6.25 -0.99 0.47
N GLY A 56 6.43 -1.40 1.73
CA GLY A 56 5.36 -1.94 2.57
C GLY A 56 4.23 -0.94 2.79
N PHE A 57 4.56 0.32 3.07
CA PHE A 57 3.59 1.41 3.16
C PHE A 57 2.83 1.61 1.85
N TRP A 58 3.53 1.58 0.71
CA TRP A 58 2.92 1.72 -0.60
C TRP A 58 1.97 0.56 -0.94
N ALA A 59 2.40 -0.67 -0.66
CA ALA A 59 1.59 -1.87 -0.85
C ALA A 59 0.34 -1.83 0.03
N MET A 60 0.48 -1.41 1.30
CA MET A 60 -0.62 -1.28 2.24
C MET A 60 -1.62 -0.20 1.81
N ALA A 61 -1.14 0.97 1.36
CA ALA A 61 -1.99 2.03 0.83
C ALA A 61 -2.75 1.57 -0.42
N THR A 62 -2.05 0.94 -1.36
CA THR A 62 -2.66 0.41 -2.60
C THR A 62 -3.74 -0.61 -2.29
N TRP A 63 -3.44 -1.56 -1.41
CA TRP A 63 -4.39 -2.58 -0.99
C TRP A 63 -5.61 -1.97 -0.30
N PHE A 64 -5.41 -0.96 0.57
CA PHE A 64 -6.50 -0.27 1.24
C PHE A 64 -7.46 0.38 0.24
N PHE A 65 -6.94 1.18 -0.71
CA PHE A 65 -7.76 1.80 -1.75
C PHE A 65 -8.42 0.76 -2.68
N ALA A 66 -7.73 -0.33 -3.00
CA ALA A 66 -8.30 -1.42 -3.79
C ALA A 66 -9.53 -2.04 -3.13
N THR A 67 -9.52 -2.21 -1.81
CA THR A 67 -10.68 -2.77 -1.10
C THR A 67 -11.87 -1.82 -1.09
N ILE A 68 -11.66 -0.50 -1.03
CA ILE A 68 -12.74 0.50 -1.13
C ILE A 68 -13.35 0.49 -2.53
N ILE A 69 -12.49 0.50 -3.57
CA ILE A 69 -12.94 0.51 -4.97
C ILE A 69 -13.67 -0.79 -5.31
N GLY A 70 -13.17 -1.93 -4.85
CA GLY A 70 -13.81 -3.24 -5.06
C GLY A 70 -15.18 -3.32 -4.39
N ASP A 71 -15.28 -2.87 -3.14
CA ASP A 71 -16.54 -2.85 -2.40
C ASP A 71 -17.55 -1.87 -3.03
N TRP A 72 -17.11 -0.66 -3.42
CA TRP A 72 -17.95 0.28 -4.16
C TRP A 72 -18.43 -0.30 -5.50
N GLY A 73 -17.55 -1.01 -6.23
CA GLY A 73 -17.90 -1.64 -7.50
C GLY A 73 -18.97 -2.74 -7.38
N VAL A 74 -19.09 -3.37 -6.21
CA VAL A 74 -20.10 -4.41 -5.93
C VAL A 74 -21.37 -3.81 -5.33
N SER A 75 -21.25 -2.87 -4.38
CA SER A 75 -22.38 -2.29 -3.66
C SER A 75 -23.07 -1.14 -4.41
N GLY A 76 -22.35 -0.47 -5.31
CA GLY A 76 -22.79 0.78 -5.96
C GLY A 76 -22.82 2.00 -5.02
N ASP A 77 -22.51 1.81 -3.73
CA ASP A 77 -22.56 2.84 -2.69
C ASP A 77 -21.15 3.17 -2.19
N LEU A 78 -20.63 4.30 -2.66
CA LEU A 78 -19.30 4.79 -2.27
C LEU A 78 -19.28 5.20 -0.79
N GLY A 79 -20.36 5.78 -0.28
CA GLY A 79 -20.45 6.25 1.11
C GLY A 79 -20.39 5.07 2.08
N GLY A 80 -21.19 4.03 1.81
CA GLY A 80 -21.16 2.79 2.58
C GLY A 80 -19.83 2.04 2.45
N ALA A 81 -19.18 2.09 1.29
CA ALA A 81 -17.87 1.45 1.11
C ALA A 81 -16.77 2.13 1.93
N VAL A 82 -16.75 3.47 1.96
CA VAL A 82 -15.84 4.22 2.81
C VAL A 82 -16.13 3.95 4.29
N ALA A 83 -17.40 3.96 4.71
CA ALA A 83 -17.77 3.70 6.09
C ALA A 83 -17.32 2.29 6.58
N ARG A 84 -17.50 1.25 5.76
CA ARG A 84 -17.02 -0.11 6.07
C ARG A 84 -15.49 -0.19 6.14
N SER A 85 -14.80 0.52 5.24
CA SER A 85 -13.34 0.55 5.25
C SER A 85 -12.77 1.26 6.48
N TRP A 86 -13.45 2.30 6.98
CA TRP A 86 -13.09 3.01 8.20
C TRP A 86 -13.25 2.11 9.43
N LEU A 87 -14.37 1.39 9.52
CA LEU A 87 -14.61 0.43 10.59
C LEU A 87 -13.56 -0.69 10.60
N ARG A 88 -13.12 -1.15 9.41
CA ARG A 88 -12.01 -2.12 9.32
C ARG A 88 -10.69 -1.54 9.86
N LEU A 89 -10.41 -0.27 9.60
CA LEU A 89 -9.20 0.39 10.11
C LEU A 89 -9.25 0.55 11.63
N GLU A 90 -10.40 0.97 12.16
CA GLU A 90 -10.61 1.12 13.60
C GLU A 90 -10.39 -0.20 14.36
N ILE A 91 -10.96 -1.30 13.86
CA ILE A 91 -10.76 -2.64 14.45
C ILE A 91 -9.28 -3.02 14.44
N LEU A 92 -8.56 -2.77 13.35
CA LEU A 92 -7.14 -3.10 13.25
C LEU A 92 -6.30 -2.30 14.26
N LEU A 93 -6.60 -1.02 14.44
CA LEU A 93 -5.93 -0.17 15.43
C LEU A 93 -6.24 -0.63 16.86
N HIS A 94 -7.49 -1.02 17.13
CA HIS A 94 -7.90 -1.53 18.44
C HIS A 94 -7.22 -2.86 18.79
N ILE A 95 -7.06 -3.76 17.82
CA ILE A 95 -6.31 -5.01 18.00
C ILE A 95 -4.82 -4.70 18.23
N ALA A 96 -4.25 -3.76 17.47
CA ALA A 96 -2.85 -3.36 17.64
C ALA A 96 -2.58 -2.76 19.03
N SER A 97 -3.50 -1.93 19.56
CA SER A 97 -3.37 -1.40 20.92
C SER A 97 -3.50 -2.51 21.97
N ALA A 98 -4.46 -3.43 21.81
CA ALA A 98 -4.64 -4.55 22.74
C ALA A 98 -3.42 -5.48 22.78
N LEU A 99 -2.76 -5.71 21.62
CA LEU A 99 -1.51 -6.46 21.55
C LEU A 99 -0.36 -5.71 22.21
N SER A 100 -0.23 -4.40 21.97
CA SER A 100 0.82 -3.58 22.58
C SER A 100 0.72 -3.54 24.10
N GLU A 101 -0.49 -3.60 24.66
CA GLU A 101 -0.71 -3.60 26.12
C GLU A 101 -0.56 -5.01 26.72
N ALA A 102 -0.70 -6.07 25.91
CA ALA A 102 -0.41 -7.45 26.33
C ALA A 102 1.09 -7.79 26.33
N ASP A 103 1.89 -7.13 25.48
CA ASP A 103 3.34 -7.31 25.39
C ASP A 103 4.15 -6.46 26.40
N SER A 104 3.51 -5.51 27.09
CA SER A 104 4.10 -4.64 28.12
C SER A 104 3.94 -5.19 29.54
#